data_AF-A0A1V2NSM8-F1
#
_entry.id   AF-A0A1V2NSM8-F1
#
_cell.length_a   1.000
_cell.length_b   1.000
_cell.length_c   1.000
_cell.angle_alpha   90.00
_cell.angle_beta   90.00
_cell.angle_gamma   90.00
#
_symmetry.space_group_name_H-M   'P 1'
#
loop_
_entity.id
_entity.type
_entity.pdbx_description
1 polymer ?
#
loop_
_entity_poly.entity_id
_entity_poly.type
_entity_poly.pdbx_seq_one_letter_code
_entity_poly.pdbx_strand_id
1 'polypeptide(L)'
;MDAMREMTFRTSTSGRMCLLTGGSLHGPDAEQPATDKGASSSFVGGIVWGIQLEDSAAGLQVRNRLRGSWRPIRDVLRRSPTVHHVIVLYRRGPGHRPRSCKRFAYAAATDFHARAERELGWDVDVVFIDVTDCASHARLNARLLQYVRTHPSPNIWGALSLDWADVRDRSVHDVAAEIFA
;
A
#
# COMPACT_ATOMS: atom_id res chain seq x y z
N MET A 1 -19.72 -15.55 0.27
CA MET A 1 -19.86 -14.19 0.84
C MET A 1 -18.98 -14.04 2.10
N ASP A 2 -17.77 -14.63 2.13
CA ASP A 2 -16.98 -14.80 3.37
C ASP A 2 -15.56 -14.20 3.37
N ALA A 3 -15.03 -13.74 2.23
CA ALA A 3 -13.71 -13.09 2.18
C ALA A 3 -13.68 -11.68 2.81
N MET A 4 -14.84 -11.13 3.20
CA MET A 4 -14.98 -9.75 3.69
C MET A 4 -14.70 -9.57 5.18
N ARG A 5 -14.65 -10.65 5.98
CA ARG A 5 -14.47 -10.54 7.45
C ARG A 5 -13.00 -10.42 7.88
N GLU A 6 -12.05 -10.59 6.97
CA GLU A 6 -10.66 -10.80 7.35
C GLU A 6 -9.72 -9.60 7.18
N MET A 7 -10.27 -8.40 6.96
CA MET A 7 -9.54 -7.15 7.19
C MET A 7 -9.63 -6.71 8.67
N THR A 8 -9.76 -7.68 9.58
CA THR A 8 -9.61 -7.45 11.02
C THR A 8 -8.12 -7.28 11.28
N PHE A 9 -7.64 -6.06 11.52
CA PHE A 9 -6.26 -5.77 11.97
C PHE A 9 -5.98 -6.51 13.30
N ARG A 10 -5.76 -7.83 13.29
CA ARG A 10 -5.25 -8.55 14.46
C ARG A 10 -3.76 -8.29 14.53
N THR A 11 -3.40 -7.44 15.48
CA THR A 11 -2.21 -7.38 16.37
C THR A 11 -1.07 -8.37 16.09
N SER A 12 -0.60 -8.44 14.84
CA SER A 12 0.64 -9.11 14.50
C SER A 12 1.70 -8.03 14.38
N THR A 13 2.78 -8.19 15.11
CA THR A 13 4.01 -7.38 15.04
C THR A 13 4.61 -7.35 13.62
N SER A 14 4.18 -8.26 12.75
CA SER A 14 4.46 -8.33 11.32
C SER A 14 3.23 -7.82 10.55
N GLY A 15 3.40 -6.76 9.76
CA GLY A 15 2.32 -6.16 8.96
C GLY A 15 1.52 -7.15 8.12
N ARG A 16 0.27 -6.80 7.78
CA ARG A 16 -0.62 -7.64 6.96
C ARG A 16 -0.48 -7.28 5.48
N MET A 17 -0.34 -8.29 4.64
CA MET A 17 -0.25 -8.14 3.19
C MET A 17 -1.55 -8.56 2.52
N CYS A 18 -1.97 -7.81 1.51
CA CYS A 18 -2.98 -8.23 0.56
C CYS A 18 -2.51 -7.98 -0.87
N LEU A 19 -2.81 -8.91 -1.77
CA LEU A 19 -2.65 -8.73 -3.21
C LEU A 19 -3.95 -8.16 -3.79
N LEU A 20 -3.83 -7.13 -4.63
CA LEU A 20 -4.96 -6.56 -5.38
C LEU A 20 -4.95 -7.14 -6.80
N THR A 21 -5.93 -7.98 -7.11
CA THR A 21 -6.13 -8.54 -8.45
C THR A 21 -7.47 -8.07 -9.00
N GLY A 22 -7.48 -7.38 -10.16
CA GLY A 22 -8.61 -7.05 -11.06
C GLY A 22 -10.06 -6.95 -10.56
N GLY A 23 -10.35 -6.73 -9.27
CA GLY A 23 -11.55 -7.34 -8.70
C GLY A 23 -11.63 -7.27 -7.18
N SER A 24 -10.62 -7.84 -6.51
CA SER A 24 -10.68 -8.26 -5.11
C SER A 24 -9.33 -8.13 -4.41
N LEU A 25 -9.39 -8.02 -3.08
CA LEU A 25 -8.25 -8.17 -2.18
C LEU A 25 -8.10 -9.65 -1.81
N HIS A 26 -6.92 -10.23 -2.03
CA HIS A 26 -6.59 -11.59 -1.65
C HIS A 26 -5.53 -11.60 -0.53
N GLY A 27 -5.68 -12.50 0.44
CA GLY A 27 -4.65 -12.76 1.44
C GLY A 27 -3.38 -13.40 0.83
N PRO A 28 -2.26 -13.44 1.57
CA PRO A 28 -0.98 -13.94 1.06
C PRO A 28 -0.98 -15.45 0.75
N ASP A 29 -1.91 -16.21 1.35
CA ASP A 29 -2.04 -17.65 1.21
C ASP A 29 -3.15 -18.06 0.22
N ALA A 30 -3.77 -17.10 -0.46
CA ALA A 30 -4.71 -17.43 -1.52
C ALA A 30 -3.93 -18.11 -2.66
N GLU A 31 -4.17 -19.41 -2.86
CA GLU A 31 -3.76 -20.11 -4.08
C GLU A 31 -4.04 -19.19 -5.28
N GLN A 32 -3.00 -18.93 -6.08
CA GLN A 32 -3.20 -18.26 -7.36
C GLN A 32 -4.37 -18.95 -8.05
N PRO A 33 -5.40 -18.22 -8.49
CA PRO A 33 -6.50 -18.86 -9.20
C PRO A 33 -5.86 -19.61 -10.36
N ALA A 34 -6.09 -20.93 -10.38
CA ALA A 34 -5.68 -21.79 -11.47
C ALA A 34 -5.97 -21.06 -12.77
N THR A 35 -4.98 -20.98 -13.66
CA THR A 35 -5.09 -20.38 -14.99
C THR A 35 -6.28 -20.97 -15.71
N ASP A 36 -7.44 -20.31 -15.56
CA ASP A 36 -8.66 -20.64 -16.24
C ASP A 36 -8.47 -20.17 -17.67
N LYS A 37 -8.31 -21.12 -18.58
CA LYS A 37 -8.19 -20.89 -20.02
C LYS A 37 -9.54 -20.41 -20.55
N GLY A 38 -9.91 -19.16 -20.23
CA GLY A 38 -11.18 -18.57 -20.66
C GLY A 38 -11.65 -17.33 -19.91
N ALA A 39 -11.10 -17.02 -18.72
CA ALA A 39 -11.51 -15.87 -17.93
C ALA A 39 -10.52 -14.72 -18.04
N SER A 40 -11.05 -13.50 -18.23
CA SER A 40 -10.34 -12.21 -18.23
C SER A 40 -9.09 -12.20 -17.34
N SER A 41 -7.92 -11.98 -17.96
CA SER A 41 -6.62 -11.79 -17.30
C SER A 41 -6.78 -10.95 -16.02
N SER A 42 -6.64 -11.59 -14.85
CA SER A 42 -6.68 -10.91 -13.56
C SER A 42 -5.33 -10.21 -13.35
N PHE A 43 -5.24 -8.97 -13.81
CA PHE A 43 -4.06 -8.14 -13.59
C PHE A 43 -3.85 -7.92 -12.08
N VAL A 44 -2.75 -8.44 -11.54
CA VAL A 44 -2.27 -8.12 -10.19
C VAL A 44 -1.51 -6.80 -10.28
N GLY A 45 -2.25 -5.69 -10.25
CA GLY A 45 -1.66 -4.37 -10.44
C GLY A 45 -1.01 -3.78 -9.18
N GLY A 46 -1.31 -4.32 -7.98
CA GLY A 46 -0.82 -3.71 -6.74
C GLY A 46 -0.72 -4.62 -5.52
N ILE A 47 0.12 -4.20 -4.58
CA ILE A 47 0.27 -4.76 -3.22
C ILE A 47 -0.25 -3.74 -2.21
N VAL A 48 -1.00 -4.19 -1.21
CA VAL A 48 -1.36 -3.40 -0.03
C VAL A 48 -0.67 -3.99 1.20
N TRP A 49 0.04 -3.15 1.96
CA TRP A 49 0.75 -3.54 3.18
C TRP A 49 0.31 -2.69 4.36
N GLY A 50 -0.22 -3.31 5.42
CA GLY A 50 -0.69 -2.63 6.63
C GLY A 50 0.36 -2.58 7.75
N ILE A 51 0.53 -1.42 8.37
CA ILE A 51 1.45 -1.18 9.49
C ILE A 51 0.71 -0.50 10.65
N GLN A 52 0.76 -1.10 11.84
CA GLN A 52 0.39 -0.43 13.08
C GLN A 52 1.63 0.17 13.73
N LEU A 53 1.55 1.46 14.08
CA LEU A 53 2.61 2.19 14.80
C LEU A 53 2.34 2.27 16.30
N GLU A 54 1.24 1.69 16.79
CA GLU A 54 0.77 1.76 18.19
C GLU A 54 1.85 1.31 19.20
N ASP A 55 2.67 0.32 18.85
CA ASP A 55 3.75 -0.19 19.72
C ASP A 55 5.10 0.52 19.55
N SER A 56 5.19 1.54 18.69
CA SER A 56 6.46 2.21 18.39
C SER A 56 6.65 3.45 19.24
N ALA A 57 7.82 3.65 19.84
CA ALA A 57 8.15 4.96 20.41
C ALA A 57 8.19 6.03 19.29
N ALA A 58 7.88 7.28 19.63
CA ALA A 58 7.89 8.37 18.66
C ALA A 58 9.28 8.59 18.02
N GLY A 59 9.29 9.17 16.81
CA GLY A 59 10.54 9.51 16.12
C GLY A 59 11.19 8.32 15.44
N LEU A 60 12.36 7.91 15.94
CA LEU A 60 13.24 6.96 15.25
C LEU A 60 12.60 5.57 15.10
N GLN A 61 11.85 5.09 16.09
CA GLN A 61 11.22 3.77 15.97
C GLN A 61 10.12 3.75 14.91
N VAL A 62 9.30 4.81 14.81
CA VAL A 62 8.34 4.98 13.70
C VAL A 62 9.05 4.92 12.35
N ARG A 63 10.13 5.69 12.18
CA ARG A 63 10.92 5.69 10.95
C ARG A 63 11.45 4.29 10.63
N ASN A 64 12.01 3.60 11.61
CA ASN A 64 12.55 2.25 11.44
C ASN A 64 11.46 1.23 11.13
N ARG A 65 10.27 1.35 11.74
CA ARG A 65 9.11 0.48 11.48
C ARG A 65 8.63 0.64 10.04
N LEU A 66 8.45 1.88 9.58
CA LEU A 66 8.04 2.18 8.20
C LEU A 66 9.07 1.64 7.21
N ARG A 67 10.36 1.94 7.39
CA ARG A 67 11.43 1.44 6.51
C ARG A 67 11.61 -0.08 6.57
N GLY A 68 11.40 -0.68 7.75
CA GLY A 68 11.53 -2.11 7.98
C GLY A 68 10.54 -2.96 7.18
N SER A 69 9.44 -2.37 6.72
CA SER A 69 8.48 -3.04 5.84
C SER A 69 9.00 -3.32 4.43
N TRP A 70 10.15 -2.74 4.02
CA TRP A 70 10.74 -2.97 2.69
C TRP A 70 10.99 -4.45 2.44
N ARG A 71 11.66 -5.13 3.37
CA ARG A 71 12.12 -6.51 3.16
C ARG A 71 10.97 -7.45 2.77
N PRO A 72 9.87 -7.54 3.53
CA PRO A 72 8.76 -8.41 3.14
C PRO A 72 8.07 -7.95 1.84
N ILE A 73 7.92 -6.65 1.60
CA ILE A 73 7.34 -6.12 0.35
C ILE A 73 8.20 -6.51 -0.85
N ARG A 74 9.51 -6.32 -0.77
CA ARG A 74 10.48 -6.68 -1.81
C ARG A 74 10.42 -8.17 -2.14
N ASP A 75 10.36 -9.02 -1.12
CA ASP A 75 10.31 -10.47 -1.33
C ASP A 75 9.07 -10.86 -2.15
N VAL A 76 7.99 -10.09 -2.06
CA VAL A 76 6.75 -10.28 -2.84
C VAL A 76 6.90 -9.72 -4.25
N LEU A 77 7.43 -8.50 -4.39
CA LEU A 77 7.70 -7.90 -5.69
C LEU A 77 8.59 -8.81 -6.55
N ARG A 78 9.61 -9.45 -5.97
CA ARG A 78 10.46 -10.43 -6.66
C ARG A 78 9.70 -11.61 -7.24
N ARG A 79 8.60 -12.03 -6.61
CA ARG A 79 7.76 -13.15 -7.06
C ARG A 79 6.62 -12.69 -7.98
N SER A 80 6.44 -11.38 -8.14
CA SER A 80 5.29 -10.80 -8.84
C SER A 80 5.71 -9.59 -9.68
N PRO A 81 6.41 -9.81 -10.81
CA PRO A 81 6.92 -8.74 -11.67
C PRO A 81 5.84 -7.88 -12.34
N THR A 82 4.58 -8.31 -12.30
CA THR A 82 3.43 -7.56 -12.83
C THR A 82 2.89 -6.51 -11.85
N VAL A 83 3.43 -6.44 -10.63
CA VAL A 83 3.03 -5.45 -9.63
C VAL A 83 3.71 -4.12 -9.94
N HIS A 84 2.89 -3.10 -10.15
CA HIS A 84 3.36 -1.73 -10.41
C HIS A 84 3.03 -0.76 -9.27
N HIS A 85 2.13 -1.13 -8.35
CA HIS A 85 1.71 -0.29 -7.24
C HIS A 85 2.03 -0.93 -5.89
N VAL A 86 2.75 -0.20 -5.03
CA VAL A 86 2.98 -0.58 -3.63
C VAL A 86 2.26 0.43 -2.74
N ILE A 87 1.22 -0.01 -2.06
CA ILE A 87 0.42 0.82 -1.18
C ILE A 87 0.68 0.40 0.27
N VAL A 88 1.25 1.30 1.07
CA VAL A 88 1.49 1.05 2.50
C VAL A 88 0.49 1.84 3.33
N LEU A 89 -0.45 1.14 3.96
CA LEU A 89 -1.39 1.73 4.90
C LEU A 89 -0.74 1.73 6.28
N TYR A 90 -0.72 2.88 6.96
CA TYR A 90 -0.26 2.92 8.34
C TYR A 90 -1.26 3.62 9.25
N ARG A 91 -1.32 3.15 10.50
CA ARG A 91 -2.12 3.76 11.56
C ARG A 91 -1.21 4.23 12.68
N ARG A 92 -1.32 5.51 13.02
CA ARG A 92 -0.56 6.15 14.08
C ARG A 92 -1.04 5.63 15.45
N GLY A 93 -0.10 5.46 16.37
CA GLY A 93 -0.43 5.29 17.78
C GLY A 93 -0.78 6.63 18.48
N PRO A 94 -1.26 6.57 19.73
CA PRO A 94 -1.46 7.75 20.57
C PRO A 94 -0.15 8.55 20.72
N GLY A 95 -0.24 9.89 20.63
CA GLY A 95 0.92 10.77 20.85
C GLY A 95 1.86 10.94 19.65
N HIS A 96 1.67 10.22 18.55
CA HIS A 96 2.42 10.47 17.32
C HIS A 96 1.89 11.68 16.56
N ARG A 97 2.78 12.64 16.26
CA ARG A 97 2.42 13.84 15.51
C ARG A 97 2.19 13.51 14.02
N PRO A 98 1.02 13.87 13.44
CA PRO A 98 0.69 13.62 12.03
C PRO A 98 1.79 14.03 11.05
N ARG A 99 2.27 15.26 11.16
CA ARG A 99 3.30 15.83 10.27
C ARG A 99 4.62 15.05 10.29
N SER A 100 5.04 14.57 11.47
CA SER A 100 6.26 13.78 11.59
C SER A 100 6.11 12.41 10.95
N CYS A 101 4.97 11.74 11.17
CA CYS A 101 4.65 10.45 10.54
C CYS A 101 4.60 10.59 9.02
N LYS A 102 3.89 11.60 8.49
CA LYS A 102 3.80 11.85 7.04
C LYS A 102 5.17 12.06 6.40
N ARG A 103 6.06 12.81 7.06
CA ARG A 103 7.46 13.00 6.61
C ARG A 103 8.25 11.70 6.59
N PHE A 104 8.14 10.87 7.63
CA PHE A 104 8.83 9.57 7.66
C PHE A 104 8.27 8.59 6.62
N ALA A 105 6.95 8.60 6.42
CA ALA A 105 6.28 7.82 5.39
C ALA A 105 6.75 8.23 3.98
N TYR A 106 6.84 9.52 3.69
CA TYR A 106 7.37 10.01 2.40
C TYR A 106 8.83 9.59 2.18
N ALA A 107 9.67 9.72 3.21
CA ALA A 107 11.06 9.28 3.14
C ALA A 107 11.20 7.76 2.98
N ALA A 108 10.26 6.97 3.50
CA ALA A 108 10.20 5.53 3.27
C ALA A 108 9.72 5.21 1.85
N ALA A 109 8.68 5.89 1.35
CA ALA A 109 8.17 5.72 0.00
C ALA A 109 9.26 5.97 -1.05
N THR A 110 10.00 7.08 -0.91
CA THR A 110 11.12 7.43 -1.79
C THR A 110 12.23 6.38 -1.76
N ASP A 111 12.59 5.90 -0.56
CA ASP A 111 13.59 4.84 -0.39
C ASP A 111 13.14 3.52 -1.00
N PHE A 112 11.85 3.19 -0.93
CA PHE A 112 11.28 1.95 -1.48
C PHE A 112 11.27 1.99 -3.00
N HIS A 113 10.81 3.10 -3.58
CA HIS A 113 10.79 3.32 -5.02
C HIS A 113 12.22 3.19 -5.59
N ALA A 114 13.19 3.95 -5.06
CA ALA A 114 14.58 3.88 -5.52
C ALA A 114 15.23 2.50 -5.31
N ARG A 115 14.85 1.77 -4.27
CA ARG A 115 15.33 0.38 -4.06
C ARG A 115 14.68 -0.59 -5.01
N ALA A 116 13.40 -0.44 -5.33
CA ALA A 116 12.73 -1.29 -6.31
C ALA A 116 13.37 -1.14 -7.69
N GLU A 117 13.59 0.09 -8.16
CA GLU A 117 14.27 0.36 -9.43
C GLU A 117 15.66 -0.29 -9.47
N ARG A 118 16.46 -0.08 -8.40
CA ARG A 118 17.84 -0.58 -8.34
C ARG A 118 17.94 -2.10 -8.15
N GLU A 119 17.13 -2.68 -7.27
CA GLU A 119 17.23 -4.08 -6.86
C GLU A 119 16.40 -5.03 -7.75
N LEU A 120 15.34 -4.54 -8.38
CA LEU A 120 14.38 -5.35 -9.16
C LEU A 120 14.40 -5.00 -10.66
N GLY A 121 14.93 -3.84 -11.04
CA GLY A 121 15.09 -3.46 -12.44
C GLY A 121 13.80 -3.03 -13.14
N TRP A 122 12.76 -2.66 -12.39
CA TRP A 122 11.55 -2.06 -12.93
C TRP A 122 10.94 -1.04 -11.96
N ASP A 123 10.15 -0.13 -12.53
CA ASP A 123 9.57 0.99 -11.80
C ASP A 123 8.29 0.58 -11.07
N VAL A 124 8.12 1.07 -9.84
CA VAL A 124 6.91 0.88 -9.03
C VAL A 124 6.51 2.20 -8.39
N ASP A 125 5.23 2.53 -8.42
CA ASP A 125 4.68 3.66 -7.66
C ASP A 125 4.49 3.24 -6.20
N VAL A 126 5.11 3.97 -5.27
CA VAL A 126 5.02 3.68 -3.83
C VAL A 126 4.20 4.75 -3.13
N VAL A 127 3.05 4.37 -2.57
CA VAL A 127 2.12 5.28 -1.89
C VAL A 127 1.98 4.87 -0.44
N PHE A 128 2.32 5.74 0.49
CA PHE A 128 1.99 5.58 1.90
C PHE A 128 0.71 6.36 2.23
N ILE A 129 -0.22 5.74 2.97
CA ILE A 129 -1.49 6.37 3.35
C ILE A 129 -1.67 6.25 4.88
N ASP A 130 -1.80 7.40 5.54
CA ASP A 130 -2.21 7.48 6.94
C ASP A 130 -3.71 7.19 7.06
N VAL A 131 -4.07 6.02 7.57
CA VAL A 131 -5.46 5.58 7.74
C VAL A 131 -5.97 5.74 9.17
N THR A 132 -5.28 6.53 10.01
CA THR A 132 -5.66 6.72 11.42
C THR A 132 -7.09 7.20 11.60
N ASP A 133 -7.52 8.15 10.77
CA ASP A 133 -8.85 8.78 10.85
C ASP A 133 -9.86 8.12 9.89
N CYS A 134 -9.57 6.90 9.42
CA CYS A 134 -10.45 6.17 8.50
C CYS A 134 -11.59 5.46 9.26
N ALA A 135 -12.80 6.00 9.13
CA ALA A 135 -14.00 5.43 9.75
C ALA A 135 -14.68 4.33 8.89
N SER A 136 -14.28 4.14 7.63
CA SER A 136 -14.95 3.20 6.71
C SER A 136 -13.96 2.37 5.90
N HIS A 137 -13.79 1.11 6.30
CA HIS A 137 -12.97 0.14 5.57
C HIS A 137 -13.49 -0.12 4.15
N ALA A 138 -14.82 -0.13 3.96
CA ALA A 138 -15.42 -0.30 2.64
C ALA A 138 -15.01 0.84 1.69
N ARG A 139 -15.01 2.08 2.19
CA ARG A 139 -14.61 3.25 1.41
C ARG A 139 -13.12 3.21 1.09
N LEU A 140 -12.28 2.85 2.07
CA LEU A 140 -10.85 2.68 1.86
C LEU A 140 -10.59 1.64 0.76
N ASN A 141 -11.19 0.45 0.86
CA ASN A 141 -11.03 -0.59 -0.15
C ASN A 141 -11.46 -0.12 -1.55
N ALA A 142 -12.61 0.55 -1.66
CA ALA A 142 -13.06 1.11 -2.93
C ALA A 142 -12.02 2.08 -3.54
N ARG A 143 -11.36 2.90 -2.73
CA ARG A 143 -10.30 3.83 -3.19
C ARG A 143 -9.04 3.10 -3.64
N LEU A 144 -8.61 2.07 -2.92
CA LEU A 144 -7.45 1.27 -3.30
C LEU A 144 -7.67 0.51 -4.61
N LEU A 145 -8.85 -0.10 -4.75
CA LEU A 145 -9.24 -0.77 -6.00
C LEU A 145 -9.37 0.22 -7.16
N GLN A 146 -9.96 1.39 -6.92
CA GLN A 146 -10.05 2.44 -7.93
C GLN A 146 -8.65 2.84 -8.41
N TYR A 147 -7.71 3.09 -7.49
CA TYR A 147 -6.33 3.48 -7.83
C TYR A 147 -5.64 2.44 -8.71
N VAL A 148 -5.63 1.17 -8.30
CA VAL A 148 -4.95 0.09 -9.04
C VAL A 148 -5.59 -0.19 -10.41
N ARG A 149 -6.93 -0.09 -10.52
CA ARG A 149 -7.64 -0.36 -11.79
C ARG A 149 -7.47 0.74 -12.83
N THR A 150 -7.51 2.00 -12.38
CA THR A 150 -7.49 3.15 -13.29
C THR A 150 -6.09 3.44 -13.83
N HIS A 151 -5.06 2.90 -13.19
CA HIS A 151 -3.67 3.19 -13.55
C HIS A 151 -2.84 1.90 -13.63
N PRO A 152 -2.97 1.11 -14.69
CA PRO A 152 -2.18 -0.12 -14.83
C PRO A 152 -0.70 0.14 -15.15
N SER A 153 -0.33 1.35 -15.60
CA SER A 153 1.05 1.69 -15.95
C SER A 153 1.88 2.01 -14.70
N PRO A 154 3.13 1.51 -14.61
CA PRO A 154 4.08 1.97 -13.62
C PRO A 154 4.53 3.42 -13.85
N ASN A 155 5.11 4.00 -12.81
CA ASN A 155 5.94 5.20 -12.81
C ASN A 155 5.24 6.51 -13.19
N ILE A 156 4.03 6.73 -12.68
CA ILE A 156 3.37 8.02 -12.87
C ILE A 156 3.92 9.03 -11.86
N TRP A 157 4.23 8.60 -10.64
CA TRP A 157 4.50 9.50 -9.51
C TRP A 157 5.74 9.12 -8.68
N GLY A 158 6.18 7.86 -8.76
CA GLY A 158 7.33 7.31 -8.04
C GLY A 158 7.09 7.11 -6.55
N ALA A 159 6.91 8.19 -5.79
CA ALA A 159 6.72 8.13 -4.33
C ALA A 159 5.75 9.19 -3.78
N LEU A 160 4.81 8.74 -2.94
CA LEU A 160 3.77 9.57 -2.33
C LEU A 160 3.54 9.26 -0.85
N SER A 161 3.10 10.27 -0.10
CA SER A 161 2.65 10.15 1.29
C SER A 161 1.39 10.98 1.48
N LEU A 162 0.27 10.32 1.73
CA LEU A 162 -1.06 10.89 1.78
C LEU A 162 -1.69 10.62 3.15
N ASP A 163 -2.64 11.46 3.54
CA ASP A 163 -3.53 11.21 4.66
C ASP A 163 -4.88 10.69 4.14
N TRP A 164 -5.63 9.98 4.97
CA TRP A 164 -6.99 9.53 4.61
C TRP A 164 -7.87 10.68 4.13
N ALA A 165 -7.73 11.88 4.73
CA ALA A 165 -8.46 13.07 4.31
C ALA A 165 -8.21 13.45 2.85
N ASP A 166 -7.00 13.21 2.34
CA ASP A 166 -6.62 13.53 0.96
C ASP A 166 -7.41 12.65 -0.03
N VAL A 167 -7.63 11.38 0.30
CA VAL A 167 -8.17 10.34 -0.60
C VAL A 167 -9.59 9.88 -0.26
N ARG A 168 -10.21 10.45 0.77
CA ARG A 168 -11.56 10.08 1.22
C ARG A 168 -12.59 10.33 0.12
N ASP A 169 -12.55 11.52 -0.45
CA ASP A 169 -13.55 11.99 -1.42
C ASP A 169 -12.99 12.09 -2.85
N ARG A 170 -11.67 11.91 -3.02
CA ARG A 170 -10.95 11.99 -4.31
C ARG A 170 -10.19 10.70 -4.60
N SER A 171 -9.80 10.46 -5.85
CA SER A 171 -8.90 9.35 -6.16
C SER A 171 -7.45 9.70 -5.75
N VAL A 172 -6.63 8.69 -5.48
CA VAL A 172 -5.17 8.87 -5.24
C VAL A 172 -4.52 9.61 -6.40
N HIS A 173 -4.95 9.33 -7.63
CA HIS A 173 -4.44 10.00 -8.83
C HIS A 173 -4.77 11.50 -8.85
N ASP A 174 -6.01 11.88 -8.58
CA ASP A 174 -6.40 13.31 -8.59
C ASP A 174 -5.59 14.12 -7.59
N VAL A 175 -5.25 13.50 -6.45
CA VAL A 175 -4.41 14.12 -5.42
C VAL A 175 -2.95 14.19 -5.89
N ALA A 176 -2.43 13.11 -6.47
CA ALA A 176 -1.07 13.06 -6.98
C ALA A 176 -0.84 14.09 -8.10
N ALA A 177 -1.76 14.17 -9.06
CA ALA A 177 -1.70 15.15 -10.15
C ALA A 177 -1.65 16.59 -9.64
N GLU A 178 -2.32 16.92 -8.54
CA GLU A 178 -2.24 18.24 -7.91
C GLU A 178 -0.89 18.48 -7.20
N ILE A 179 -0.31 17.44 -6.59
CA ILE A 179 0.99 17.54 -5.89
C ILE A 179 2.14 17.76 -6.89
N PHE A 180 2.04 17.19 -8.09
CA PHE A 180 3.09 17.23 -9.13
C PHE A 180 2.82 18.20 -10.28
N ALA A 181 1.73 18.98 -10.23
CA ALA A 181 1.46 20.08 -11.16
C ALA A 181 2.35 21.29 -10.88
#